data_AF-A0A316TI77-F1
#
_entry.id   AF-A0A316TI77-F1
#
_cell.length_a   1.000
_cell.length_b   1.000
_cell.length_c   1.000
_cell.angle_alpha   90.00
_cell.angle_beta   90.00
_cell.angle_gamma   90.00
#
_symmetry.space_group_name_H-M   'P 1'
#
loop_
_entity.id
_entity.type
_entity.pdbx_description
1 polymer ?
#
loop_
_entity_poly.entity_id
_entity_poly.type
_entity_poly.pdbx_seq_one_letter_code
_entity_poly.pdbx_strand_id
1 'polypeptide(L)'
;MELAMSVPVVLDCDTGTDDAVAIMVAALHPDLDLLGVTTVWGNHDVVHTTDNSLRVLDLVGRGSVGVHPGGNVPVRPRIEPLPSGRPDLPSTLPLPPATTPVGAPAVEWLVETLRATTTPVTLVPTGPLTNIATVVAADPRVVEAVDRLVVLGGAHRERGVTPYAERNFWCDPEAAHDVLTAGFRDVLLVTMDATFSVPLTAVDGDRLRARGTAAAAVAADLLEERIGWYRRDPAMAAVAGAPLHDPLAVACLVDPQVVTTRRAAVDVERTDPATYGATRFAFAGDGRVQVAVGADRDRFLAVLDAALGQPTSIG
;
A
#
# COMPACT_ATOMS: atom_id res chain seq x y z
N MET A 1 1.33 -5.52 -33.53
CA MET A 1 1.21 -4.80 -32.25
C MET A 1 0.58 -5.75 -31.27
N GLU A 2 1.37 -6.43 -30.44
CA GLU A 2 0.80 -6.92 -29.18
C GLU A 2 0.30 -5.69 -28.44
N LEU A 3 -0.99 -5.64 -28.16
CA LEU A 3 -1.50 -4.71 -27.15
C LEU A 3 -0.78 -5.09 -25.86
N ALA A 4 0.07 -4.20 -25.34
CA ALA A 4 0.62 -4.41 -24.01
C ALA A 4 -0.57 -4.54 -23.06
N MET A 5 -0.77 -5.73 -22.49
CA MET A 5 -1.86 -5.98 -21.57
C MET A 5 -1.50 -5.31 -20.24
N SER A 6 -2.36 -4.39 -19.79
CA SER A 6 -2.24 -3.77 -18.48
C SER A 6 -2.38 -4.82 -17.38
N VAL A 7 -1.63 -4.66 -16.29
CA VAL A 7 -1.68 -5.56 -15.13
C VAL A 7 -2.98 -5.32 -14.36
N PRO A 8 -3.84 -6.34 -14.16
CA PRO A 8 -5.04 -6.19 -13.33
C PRO A 8 -4.65 -6.10 -11.85
N VAL A 9 -5.05 -5.01 -11.19
CA VAL A 9 -4.65 -4.69 -9.82
C VAL A 9 -5.87 -4.47 -8.93
N VAL A 10 -5.80 -5.02 -7.71
CA VAL A 10 -6.62 -4.57 -6.59
C VAL A 10 -5.71 -4.00 -5.51
N LEU A 11 -6.01 -2.80 -5.05
CA LEU A 11 -5.30 -2.13 -3.97
C LEU A 11 -6.09 -2.28 -2.66
N ASP A 12 -5.45 -2.75 -1.60
CA ASP A 12 -6.06 -2.88 -0.26
C ASP A 12 -5.37 -1.93 0.72
N CYS A 13 -5.99 -0.80 1.05
CA CYS A 13 -5.31 0.34 1.67
C CYS A 13 -6.06 0.92 2.88
N ASP A 14 -5.32 1.56 3.79
CA ASP A 14 -5.86 2.30 4.95
C ASP A 14 -5.67 3.81 4.75
N THR A 15 -6.29 4.31 3.67
CA THR A 15 -5.96 5.57 3.01
C THR A 15 -5.61 6.76 3.93
N GLY A 16 -4.30 6.99 4.04
CA GLY A 16 -3.66 8.21 4.49
C GLY A 16 -3.02 8.99 3.33
N THR A 17 -1.96 9.74 3.63
CA THR A 17 -1.34 10.67 2.67
C THR A 17 -0.60 9.97 1.54
N ASP A 18 0.17 8.90 1.82
CA ASP A 18 0.89 8.14 0.80
C ASP A 18 0.05 7.08 0.10
N ASP A 19 -0.94 6.47 0.76
CA ASP A 19 -1.95 5.63 0.08
C ASP A 19 -2.70 6.41 -1.01
N ALA A 20 -3.03 7.68 -0.74
CA ALA A 20 -3.69 8.54 -1.73
C ALA A 20 -2.83 8.67 -2.99
N VAL A 21 -1.51 8.81 -2.83
CA VAL A 21 -0.59 8.81 -3.97
C VAL A 21 -0.55 7.44 -4.66
N ALA A 22 -0.61 6.33 -3.90
CA ALA A 22 -0.63 4.98 -4.46
C ALA A 22 -1.89 4.71 -5.28
N ILE A 23 -3.07 5.14 -4.80
CA ILE A 23 -4.34 5.09 -5.54
C ILE A 23 -4.21 5.89 -6.84
N MET A 24 -3.68 7.11 -6.79
CA MET A 24 -3.49 7.93 -8.00
C MET A 24 -2.55 7.26 -9.00
N VAL A 25 -1.44 6.67 -8.53
CA VAL A 25 -0.52 5.93 -9.41
C VAL A 25 -1.21 4.73 -10.05
N ALA A 26 -1.90 3.91 -9.24
CA ALA A 26 -2.60 2.72 -9.73
C ALA A 26 -3.72 3.05 -10.72
N ALA A 27 -4.46 4.14 -10.49
CA ALA A 27 -5.61 4.53 -11.30
C ALA A 27 -5.25 5.28 -12.60
N LEU A 28 -4.02 5.84 -12.68
CA LEU A 28 -3.59 6.69 -13.79
C LEU A 28 -2.46 6.08 -14.63
N HIS A 29 -1.65 5.15 -14.11
CA HIS A 29 -0.57 4.56 -14.89
C HIS A 29 -1.12 3.69 -16.05
N PRO A 30 -0.68 3.88 -17.31
CA PRO A 30 -1.26 3.21 -18.48
C PRO A 30 -1.05 1.68 -18.49
N ASP A 31 -0.03 1.19 -17.78
CA ASP A 31 0.26 -0.24 -17.70
C ASP A 31 -0.51 -0.95 -16.57
N LEU A 32 -1.35 -0.24 -15.82
CA LEU A 32 -2.13 -0.79 -14.71
C LEU A 32 -3.63 -0.68 -15.00
N ASP A 33 -4.37 -1.72 -14.67
CA ASP A 33 -5.83 -1.77 -14.70
C ASP A 33 -6.34 -1.94 -13.26
N LEU A 34 -6.67 -0.82 -12.62
CA LEU A 34 -7.17 -0.81 -11.25
C LEU A 34 -8.64 -1.28 -11.24
N LEU A 35 -8.84 -2.55 -10.87
CA LEU A 35 -10.14 -3.20 -10.84
C LEU A 35 -11.04 -2.69 -9.71
N GLY A 36 -10.43 -2.32 -8.59
CA GLY A 36 -11.12 -1.84 -7.39
C GLY A 36 -10.14 -1.51 -6.27
N VAL A 37 -10.64 -0.77 -5.30
CA VAL A 37 -9.93 -0.44 -4.06
C VAL A 37 -10.71 -1.06 -2.91
N THR A 38 -10.05 -1.85 -2.08
CA THR A 38 -10.59 -2.30 -0.79
C THR A 38 -9.97 -1.48 0.32
N THR A 39 -10.76 -1.13 1.32
CA THR A 39 -10.26 -0.32 2.43
C THR A 39 -10.27 -1.08 3.73
N VAL A 40 -9.28 -0.79 4.56
CA VAL A 40 -9.09 -1.40 5.88
C VAL A 40 -8.79 -0.32 6.91
N TRP A 41 -8.93 -0.66 8.18
CA TRP A 41 -8.44 0.18 9.28
C TRP A 41 -6.91 0.20 9.34
N GLY A 42 -6.37 1.24 9.99
CA GLY A 42 -4.94 1.34 10.27
C GLY A 42 -4.56 2.77 10.63
N ASN A 43 -4.31 3.62 9.64
CA ASN A 43 -4.15 5.06 9.81
C ASN A 43 -5.37 5.70 10.46
N HIS A 44 -6.58 5.27 10.10
CA HIS A 44 -7.84 5.63 10.73
C HIS A 44 -8.85 4.48 10.70
N ASP A 45 -10.02 4.67 11.32
CA ASP A 45 -11.16 3.76 11.13
C ASP A 45 -11.49 3.61 9.64
N VAL A 46 -11.97 2.42 9.26
CA VAL A 46 -12.30 2.05 7.89
C VAL A 46 -13.27 3.01 7.22
N VAL A 47 -14.16 3.66 7.98
CA VAL A 47 -15.07 4.68 7.45
C VAL A 47 -14.32 5.89 6.87
N HIS A 48 -13.24 6.29 7.53
CA HIS A 48 -12.39 7.40 7.10
C HIS A 48 -11.49 7.02 5.94
N THR A 49 -10.90 5.81 5.99
CA THR A 49 -10.06 5.33 4.89
C THR A 49 -10.88 5.10 3.62
N THR A 50 -12.12 4.63 3.75
CA THR A 50 -13.11 4.52 2.65
C THR A 50 -13.45 5.89 2.05
N ASP A 51 -13.81 6.88 2.89
CA ASP A 51 -14.12 8.23 2.41
C ASP A 51 -12.91 8.85 1.70
N ASN A 52 -11.71 8.73 2.27
CA ASN A 52 -10.48 9.23 1.65
C ASN A 52 -10.19 8.55 0.31
N SER A 53 -10.34 7.23 0.20
CA SER A 53 -10.20 6.50 -1.08
C SER A 53 -11.15 7.02 -2.16
N LEU A 54 -12.43 7.24 -1.82
CA LEU A 54 -13.42 7.77 -2.74
C LEU A 54 -13.06 9.19 -3.21
N ARG A 55 -12.65 10.07 -2.29
CA ARG A 55 -12.22 11.44 -2.63
C ARG A 55 -11.07 11.45 -3.62
N VAL A 56 -10.10 10.55 -3.44
CA VAL A 56 -8.93 10.45 -4.33
C VAL A 56 -9.35 9.99 -5.72
N LEU A 57 -10.18 8.95 -5.84
CA LEU A 57 -10.65 8.47 -7.13
C LEU A 57 -11.53 9.49 -7.85
N ASP A 58 -12.43 10.17 -7.14
CA ASP A 58 -13.27 11.24 -7.69
C ASP A 58 -12.43 12.41 -8.20
N LEU A 59 -11.43 12.84 -7.42
CA LEU A 59 -10.50 13.91 -7.81
C LEU A 59 -9.83 13.65 -9.16
N VAL A 60 -9.44 12.40 -9.42
CA VAL A 60 -8.71 12.03 -10.65
C VAL A 60 -9.62 11.51 -11.76
N GLY A 61 -10.94 11.65 -11.63
CA GLY A 61 -11.91 11.24 -12.65
C GLY A 61 -12.02 9.72 -12.81
N ARG A 62 -11.77 8.96 -11.73
CA ARG A 62 -11.77 7.50 -11.67
C ARG A 62 -12.81 6.94 -10.70
N GLY A 63 -13.86 7.71 -10.38
CA GLY A 63 -14.97 7.27 -9.51
C GLY A 63 -15.77 6.04 -10.00
N SER A 64 -15.56 5.57 -11.24
CA SER A 64 -16.11 4.28 -11.69
C SER A 64 -15.41 3.07 -11.08
N VAL A 65 -14.20 3.23 -10.54
CA VAL A 65 -13.50 2.20 -9.77
C VAL A 65 -14.16 2.08 -8.41
N GLY A 66 -14.69 0.90 -8.08
CA GLY A 66 -15.38 0.68 -6.82
C GLY A 66 -14.45 0.78 -5.60
N VAL A 67 -14.94 1.41 -4.52
CA VAL A 67 -14.28 1.42 -3.21
C VAL A 67 -15.10 0.58 -2.24
N HIS A 68 -14.48 -0.46 -1.69
CA HIS A 68 -15.14 -1.53 -0.95
C HIS A 68 -14.67 -1.55 0.51
N PRO A 69 -15.54 -1.23 1.49
CA PRO A 69 -15.16 -1.13 2.90
C PRO A 69 -14.96 -2.50 3.53
N GLY A 70 -13.85 -2.68 4.25
CA GLY A 70 -13.46 -3.93 4.90
C GLY A 70 -13.47 -3.88 6.43
N GLY A 71 -12.55 -4.63 7.04
CA GLY A 71 -12.45 -4.80 8.48
C GLY A 71 -12.04 -3.52 9.21
N ASN A 72 -12.59 -3.31 10.41
CA ASN A 72 -12.24 -2.19 11.28
C ASN A 72 -11.40 -2.57 12.53
N VAL A 73 -11.03 -3.85 12.65
CA VAL A 73 -10.33 -4.41 13.80
C VAL A 73 -9.44 -5.57 13.33
N PRO A 74 -8.39 -5.94 14.09
CA PRO A 74 -7.56 -7.08 13.74
C PRO A 74 -8.36 -8.39 13.70
N VAL A 75 -7.91 -9.38 12.92
CA VAL A 75 -8.58 -10.69 12.77
C VAL A 75 -8.65 -11.49 14.07
N ARG A 76 -7.78 -11.18 15.04
CA ARG A 76 -7.76 -11.79 16.38
C ARG A 76 -7.48 -10.72 17.44
N PRO A 77 -7.90 -10.92 18.70
CA PRO A 77 -7.56 -10.01 19.79
C PRO A 77 -6.05 -9.86 19.94
N ARG A 78 -5.59 -8.60 20.02
CA ARG A 78 -4.18 -8.27 20.24
C ARG A 78 -3.75 -8.50 21.69
N ILE A 79 -2.45 -8.71 21.87
CA ILE A 79 -1.81 -8.70 23.20
C ILE A 79 -1.91 -7.31 23.84
N GLU A 80 -1.72 -6.26 23.04
CA GLU A 80 -1.82 -4.87 23.47
C GLU A 80 -2.94 -4.16 22.70
N PRO A 81 -3.87 -3.48 23.39
CA PRO A 81 -4.91 -2.67 22.74
C PRO A 81 -4.29 -1.58 21.89
N LEU A 82 -4.77 -1.45 20.65
CA LEU A 82 -4.41 -0.35 19.76
C LEU A 82 -5.58 0.63 19.72
N PRO A 83 -5.36 1.95 19.96
CA PRO A 83 -6.38 2.94 19.68
C PRO A 83 -6.81 2.86 18.22
N SER A 84 -8.09 3.08 17.95
CA SER A 84 -8.53 3.26 16.58
C SER A 84 -7.84 4.50 16.00
N GLY A 85 -7.21 4.31 14.84
CA GLY A 85 -6.59 5.37 14.07
C GLY A 85 -5.40 6.07 14.75
N ARG A 86 -4.88 7.06 14.03
CA ARG A 86 -3.74 7.87 14.47
C ARG A 86 -4.21 9.26 14.86
N PRO A 87 -4.09 9.64 16.14
CA PRO A 87 -4.48 10.99 16.57
C PRO A 87 -3.57 12.07 15.98
N ASP A 88 -2.38 11.71 15.49
CA ASP A 88 -1.43 12.63 14.88
C ASP A 88 -1.62 12.79 13.36
N LEU A 89 -2.57 12.09 12.75
CA LEU A 89 -2.94 12.23 11.34
C LEU A 89 -4.38 12.75 11.21
N PRO A 90 -4.69 13.59 10.20
CA PRO A 90 -6.07 13.97 9.92
C PRO A 90 -6.89 12.74 9.52
N SER A 91 -8.12 12.61 10.01
CA SER A 91 -9.05 11.54 9.62
C SER A 91 -9.62 11.73 8.22
N THR A 92 -9.65 12.96 7.73
CA THR A 92 -10.12 13.30 6.38
C THR A 92 -9.04 14.06 5.63
N LEU A 93 -8.70 13.58 4.43
CA LEU A 93 -7.76 14.27 3.55
C LEU A 93 -8.35 15.62 3.09
N PRO A 94 -7.51 16.64 2.83
CA PRO A 94 -7.95 17.97 2.39
C PRO A 94 -8.36 17.99 0.91
N LEU A 95 -9.20 17.03 0.50
CA LEU A 95 -9.72 16.84 -0.85
C LEU A 95 -11.22 17.16 -0.89
N PRO A 96 -11.77 17.52 -2.07
CA PRO A 96 -13.21 17.68 -2.24
C PRO A 96 -13.99 16.47 -1.71
N PRO A 97 -15.19 16.66 -1.12
CA PRO A 97 -16.01 15.54 -0.67
C PRO A 97 -16.30 14.54 -1.79
N ALA A 98 -16.34 13.26 -1.44
CA ALA A 98 -16.71 12.21 -2.36
C ALA A 98 -18.16 12.39 -2.84
N THR A 99 -18.38 12.03 -4.10
CA THR A 99 -19.67 12.02 -4.80
C THR A 99 -20.06 10.62 -5.24
N THR A 100 -19.07 9.74 -5.43
CA THR A 100 -19.26 8.32 -5.74
C THR A 100 -19.76 7.54 -4.52
N PRO A 101 -20.73 6.62 -4.69
CA PRO A 101 -21.23 5.80 -3.59
C PRO A 101 -20.21 4.73 -3.16
N VAL A 102 -20.26 4.37 -1.88
CA VAL A 102 -19.52 3.22 -1.32
C VAL A 102 -19.99 1.91 -1.98
N GLY A 103 -19.05 1.03 -2.29
CA GLY A 103 -19.30 -0.28 -2.89
C GLY A 103 -19.73 -1.36 -1.89
N ALA A 104 -19.79 -2.60 -2.37
CA ALA A 104 -20.06 -3.79 -1.56
C ALA A 104 -18.94 -4.05 -0.51
N PRO A 105 -19.20 -4.83 0.55
CA PRO A 105 -18.18 -5.19 1.54
C PRO A 105 -16.92 -5.81 0.91
N ALA A 106 -15.74 -5.38 1.36
CA ALA A 106 -14.44 -5.75 0.77
C ALA A 106 -14.24 -7.26 0.63
N VAL A 107 -14.50 -8.01 1.69
CA VAL A 107 -14.27 -9.46 1.73
C VAL A 107 -15.17 -10.19 0.74
N GLU A 108 -16.46 -9.83 0.69
CA GLU A 108 -17.42 -10.42 -0.24
C GLU A 108 -17.03 -10.11 -1.68
N TRP A 109 -16.76 -8.83 -1.98
CA TRP A 109 -16.36 -8.39 -3.30
C TRP A 109 -15.04 -9.02 -3.78
N LEU A 110 -14.02 -9.12 -2.90
CA LEU A 110 -12.75 -9.76 -3.22
C LEU A 110 -12.91 -11.25 -3.53
N VAL A 111 -13.67 -11.98 -2.70
CA VAL A 111 -13.92 -13.41 -2.93
C VAL A 111 -14.64 -13.62 -4.25
N GLU A 112 -15.67 -12.83 -4.54
CA GLU A 112 -16.41 -12.91 -5.80
C GLU A 112 -15.52 -12.56 -7.00
N THR A 113 -14.75 -11.49 -6.91
CA THR A 113 -13.83 -11.03 -7.97
C THR A 113 -12.78 -12.09 -8.27
N LEU A 114 -12.11 -12.64 -7.23
CA LEU A 114 -11.07 -13.66 -7.39
C LEU A 114 -11.62 -15.01 -7.86
N ARG A 115 -12.87 -15.35 -7.55
CA ARG A 115 -13.52 -16.56 -8.09
C ARG A 115 -13.95 -16.41 -9.54
N ALA A 116 -14.41 -15.22 -9.92
CA ALA A 116 -14.95 -14.95 -11.25
C ALA A 116 -13.88 -14.60 -12.27
N THR A 117 -12.68 -14.21 -11.83
CA THR A 117 -11.62 -13.78 -12.74
C THR A 117 -11.18 -14.92 -13.67
N THR A 118 -10.94 -14.57 -14.92
CA THR A 118 -10.40 -15.49 -15.95
C THR A 118 -8.93 -15.21 -16.24
N THR A 119 -8.41 -14.09 -15.74
CA THR A 119 -7.01 -13.69 -15.81
C THR A 119 -6.47 -13.54 -14.38
N PRO A 120 -5.20 -13.92 -14.12
CA PRO A 120 -4.59 -13.71 -12.82
C PRO A 120 -4.63 -12.24 -12.39
N VAL A 121 -4.92 -11.99 -11.10
CA VAL A 121 -5.01 -10.64 -10.51
C VAL A 121 -3.78 -10.40 -9.62
N THR A 122 -3.29 -9.16 -9.57
CA THR A 122 -2.30 -8.74 -8.58
C THR A 122 -2.99 -8.07 -7.39
N LEU A 123 -2.67 -8.53 -6.18
CA LEU A 123 -3.12 -7.89 -4.94
C LEU A 123 -2.01 -7.02 -4.36
N VAL A 124 -2.32 -5.79 -4.02
CA VAL A 124 -1.38 -4.83 -3.42
C VAL A 124 -1.94 -4.31 -2.09
N PRO A 125 -1.78 -5.05 -0.98
CA PRO A 125 -2.11 -4.51 0.32
C PRO A 125 -1.04 -3.52 0.79
N THR A 126 -1.46 -2.28 1.04
CA THR A 126 -0.65 -1.21 1.63
C THR A 126 -1.07 -0.82 3.04
N GLY A 127 -2.14 -1.41 3.57
CA GLY A 127 -2.52 -1.34 4.99
C GLY A 127 -2.37 -2.66 5.75
N PRO A 128 -2.93 -2.75 6.97
CA PRO A 128 -3.00 -4.00 7.73
C PRO A 128 -3.69 -5.12 6.95
N LEU A 129 -3.11 -6.33 6.99
CA LEU A 129 -3.52 -7.47 6.15
C LEU A 129 -4.87 -8.12 6.53
N THR A 130 -5.68 -7.44 7.35
CA THR A 130 -6.96 -7.91 7.89
C THR A 130 -7.89 -8.44 6.80
N ASN A 131 -8.09 -7.66 5.73
CA ASN A 131 -8.98 -8.03 4.63
C ASN A 131 -8.48 -9.27 3.90
N ILE A 132 -7.19 -9.28 3.54
CA ILE A 132 -6.57 -10.39 2.80
C ILE A 132 -6.61 -11.69 3.62
N ALA A 133 -6.27 -11.62 4.91
CA ALA A 133 -6.37 -12.79 5.81
C ALA A 133 -7.81 -13.30 5.91
N THR A 134 -8.79 -12.40 6.00
CA THR A 134 -10.21 -12.77 6.07
C THR A 134 -10.69 -13.43 4.78
N VAL A 135 -10.26 -12.93 3.62
CA VAL A 135 -10.56 -13.51 2.29
C VAL A 135 -9.96 -14.91 2.16
N VAL A 136 -8.69 -15.10 2.54
CA VAL A 136 -8.03 -16.42 2.54
C VAL A 136 -8.73 -17.39 3.50
N ALA A 137 -9.15 -16.93 4.68
CA ALA A 137 -9.89 -17.75 5.63
C ALA A 137 -11.27 -18.17 5.09
N ALA A 138 -11.92 -17.29 4.33
CA ALA A 138 -13.24 -17.55 3.73
C ALA A 138 -13.16 -18.52 2.54
N ASP A 139 -12.14 -18.40 1.68
CA ASP A 139 -11.87 -19.35 0.59
C ASP A 139 -10.38 -19.45 0.30
N PRO A 140 -9.68 -20.48 0.83
CA PRO A 140 -8.25 -20.63 0.62
C PRO A 140 -7.82 -20.80 -0.84
N ARG A 141 -8.72 -21.18 -1.76
CA ARG A 141 -8.38 -21.37 -3.18
C ARG A 141 -8.17 -20.04 -3.92
N VAL A 142 -8.60 -18.92 -3.36
CA VAL A 142 -8.42 -17.59 -3.99
C VAL A 142 -6.95 -17.26 -4.23
N VAL A 143 -6.02 -17.87 -3.47
CA VAL A 143 -4.57 -17.70 -3.71
C VAL A 143 -4.13 -18.21 -5.08
N GLU A 144 -4.90 -19.11 -5.72
CA GLU A 144 -4.62 -19.63 -7.07
C GLU A 144 -4.99 -18.63 -8.18
N ALA A 145 -5.90 -17.70 -7.90
CA ALA A 145 -6.31 -16.63 -8.82
C ALA A 145 -5.38 -15.41 -8.75
N VAL A 146 -4.53 -15.34 -7.72
CA VAL A 146 -3.58 -14.26 -7.52
C VAL A 146 -2.25 -14.62 -8.20
N ASP A 147 -1.86 -13.80 -9.17
CA ASP A 147 -0.55 -13.94 -9.85
C ASP A 147 0.58 -13.58 -8.88
N ARG A 148 0.39 -12.44 -8.22
CA ARG A 148 1.38 -11.80 -7.36
C ARG A 148 0.70 -11.09 -6.21
N LEU A 149 1.29 -11.24 -5.03
CA LEU A 149 0.94 -10.48 -3.83
C LEU A 149 2.09 -9.52 -3.51
N VAL A 150 1.83 -8.21 -3.58
CA VAL A 150 2.81 -7.17 -3.24
C VAL A 150 2.38 -6.47 -1.96
N VAL A 151 3.00 -6.84 -0.85
CA VAL A 151 2.68 -6.33 0.48
C VAL A 151 3.62 -5.18 0.84
N LEU A 152 3.08 -4.02 1.20
CA LEU A 152 3.85 -3.02 1.95
C LEU A 152 3.83 -3.38 3.42
N GLY A 153 5.00 -3.67 3.99
CA GLY A 153 5.14 -3.84 5.42
C GLY A 153 6.37 -4.61 5.84
N GLY A 154 6.55 -4.72 7.15
CA GLY A 154 7.74 -5.31 7.75
C GLY A 154 8.97 -4.41 7.70
N ALA A 155 9.94 -4.74 8.55
CA ALA A 155 11.20 -4.02 8.66
C ALA A 155 12.35 -5.00 8.99
N HIS A 156 13.45 -4.92 8.23
CA HIS A 156 14.61 -5.79 8.42
C HIS A 156 15.70 -5.14 9.27
N ARG A 157 16.23 -3.99 8.84
CA ARG A 157 17.23 -3.19 9.57
C ARG A 157 16.66 -1.86 10.03
N GLU A 158 15.73 -1.32 9.26
CA GLU A 158 15.01 -0.11 9.65
C GLU A 158 14.08 -0.37 10.84
N ARG A 159 13.70 0.71 11.52
CA ARG A 159 12.67 0.67 12.55
C ARG A 159 11.29 0.92 11.95
N GLY A 160 10.25 0.52 12.67
CA GLY A 160 8.87 0.86 12.35
C GLY A 160 8.25 1.77 13.41
N VAL A 161 6.98 1.50 13.75
CA VAL A 161 6.27 2.17 14.84
C VAL A 161 6.82 1.76 16.22
N THR A 162 7.35 0.54 16.32
CA THR A 162 8.21 0.10 17.42
C THR A 162 9.64 -0.07 16.89
N PRO A 163 10.64 -0.28 17.76
CA PRO A 163 11.99 -0.63 17.32
C PRO A 163 12.07 -1.88 16.44
N TYR A 164 11.05 -2.75 16.44
CA TYR A 164 11.08 -4.06 15.78
C TYR A 164 9.95 -4.29 14.77
N ALA A 165 8.85 -3.54 14.89
CA ALA A 165 7.64 -3.79 14.11
C ALA A 165 7.25 -2.57 13.28
N GLU A 166 7.08 -2.81 11.99
CA GLU A 166 6.45 -1.90 11.05
C GLU A 166 4.94 -1.81 11.34
N ARG A 167 4.33 -0.66 11.04
CA ARG A 167 2.97 -0.29 11.40
C ARG A 167 1.92 -1.30 10.92
N ASN A 168 1.87 -1.65 9.65
CA ASN A 168 0.83 -2.52 9.07
C ASN A 168 0.88 -3.91 9.71
N PHE A 169 2.08 -4.45 9.87
CA PHE A 169 2.31 -5.73 10.54
C PHE A 169 2.01 -5.64 12.03
N TRP A 170 2.36 -4.53 12.68
CA TRP A 170 2.06 -4.29 14.09
C TRP A 170 0.57 -4.11 14.35
N CYS A 171 -0.21 -3.58 13.40
CA CYS A 171 -1.66 -3.42 13.49
C CYS A 171 -2.38 -4.77 13.60
N ASP A 172 -2.02 -5.74 12.75
CA ASP A 172 -2.59 -7.09 12.75
C ASP A 172 -1.52 -8.17 12.47
N PRO A 173 -0.69 -8.52 13.48
CA PRO A 173 0.37 -9.53 13.34
C PRO A 173 -0.16 -10.91 12.95
N GLU A 174 -1.35 -11.24 13.40
CA GLU A 174 -2.05 -12.49 13.13
C GLU A 174 -2.45 -12.59 11.66
N ALA A 175 -3.05 -11.55 11.09
CA ALA A 175 -3.34 -11.50 9.67
C ALA A 175 -2.07 -11.57 8.82
N ALA A 176 -1.01 -10.86 9.24
CA ALA A 176 0.26 -10.89 8.52
C ALA A 176 0.87 -12.29 8.46
N HIS A 177 0.83 -13.03 9.58
CA HIS A 177 1.26 -14.43 9.61
C HIS A 177 0.40 -15.32 8.72
N ASP A 178 -0.93 -15.20 8.80
CA ASP A 178 -1.85 -16.01 8.01
C ASP A 178 -1.64 -15.79 6.50
N VAL A 179 -1.49 -14.54 6.07
CA VAL A 179 -1.26 -14.20 4.65
C VAL A 179 0.09 -14.71 4.14
N LEU A 180 1.17 -14.51 4.90
CA LEU A 180 2.51 -14.97 4.49
C LEU A 180 2.63 -16.50 4.45
N THR A 181 1.73 -17.22 5.12
CA THR A 181 1.69 -18.69 5.13
C THR A 181 0.55 -19.28 4.28
N ALA A 182 -0.28 -18.44 3.64
CA ALA A 182 -1.47 -18.83 2.89
C ALA A 182 -1.20 -19.61 1.58
N GLY A 183 0.05 -19.66 1.12
CA GLY A 183 0.41 -20.41 -0.10
C GLY A 183 0.35 -19.62 -1.40
N PHE A 184 0.38 -18.28 -1.34
CA PHE A 184 0.61 -17.45 -2.53
C PHE A 184 1.91 -17.84 -3.26
N ARG A 185 1.87 -17.87 -4.59
CA ARG A 185 2.99 -18.38 -5.42
C ARG A 185 4.13 -17.38 -5.57
N ASP A 186 3.81 -16.10 -5.76
CA ASP A 186 4.78 -15.01 -5.78
C ASP A 186 4.39 -13.94 -4.77
N VAL A 187 5.27 -13.71 -3.79
CA VAL A 187 5.08 -12.73 -2.74
C VAL A 187 6.27 -11.80 -2.74
N LEU A 188 6.01 -10.50 -2.92
CA LEU A 188 6.95 -9.42 -2.70
C LEU A 188 6.55 -8.67 -1.42
N LEU A 189 7.47 -8.61 -0.47
CA LEU A 189 7.37 -7.75 0.70
C LEU A 189 8.21 -6.50 0.49
N VAL A 190 7.56 -5.35 0.33
CA VAL A 190 8.19 -4.03 0.24
C VAL A 190 8.35 -3.51 1.66
N THR A 191 9.58 -3.59 2.19
CA THR A 191 9.83 -3.26 3.60
C THR A 191 10.17 -1.79 3.79
N MET A 192 10.22 -1.38 5.06
CA MET A 192 10.75 -0.08 5.46
C MET A 192 12.15 0.19 4.89
N ASP A 193 13.04 -0.81 4.87
CA ASP A 193 14.39 -0.70 4.30
C ASP A 193 14.38 -0.19 2.85
N ALA A 194 13.46 -0.68 2.02
CA ALA A 194 13.32 -0.20 0.64
C ALA A 194 12.77 1.23 0.61
N THR A 195 11.68 1.48 1.35
CA THR A 195 10.97 2.77 1.29
C THR A 195 11.81 3.93 1.83
N PHE A 196 12.55 3.74 2.93
CA PHE A 196 13.44 4.75 3.51
C PHE A 196 14.72 4.96 2.71
N SER A 197 15.07 4.08 1.76
CA SER A 197 16.25 4.25 0.90
C SER A 197 16.04 5.28 -0.22
N VAL A 198 14.80 5.69 -0.48
CA VAL A 198 14.43 6.63 -1.56
C VAL A 198 13.53 7.78 -1.07
N PRO A 199 13.95 8.55 -0.04
CA PRO A 199 13.16 9.67 0.43
C PRO A 199 13.01 10.73 -0.68
N LEU A 200 11.81 11.28 -0.80
CA LEU A 200 11.52 12.40 -1.69
C LEU A 200 11.57 13.72 -0.92
N THR A 201 11.97 14.76 -1.61
CA THR A 201 12.26 16.09 -1.07
C THR A 201 11.30 17.14 -1.64
N ALA A 202 11.37 18.36 -1.12
CA ALA A 202 10.61 19.48 -1.68
C ALA A 202 10.91 19.72 -3.17
N VAL A 203 12.15 19.45 -3.62
CA VAL A 203 12.53 19.56 -5.05
C VAL A 203 11.74 18.57 -5.90
N ASP A 204 11.46 17.37 -5.38
CA ASP A 204 10.64 16.38 -6.06
C ASP A 204 9.17 16.80 -6.06
N GLY A 205 8.68 17.39 -4.97
CA GLY A 205 7.35 18.00 -4.92
C GLY A 205 7.17 19.10 -5.99
N ASP A 206 8.16 19.98 -6.15
CA ASP A 206 8.14 21.01 -7.20
C ASP A 206 8.17 20.41 -8.61
N ARG A 207 8.94 19.34 -8.81
CA ARG A 207 8.96 18.57 -10.07
C ARG A 207 7.59 17.98 -10.39
N LEU A 208 6.93 17.36 -9.40
CA LEU A 208 5.57 16.82 -9.57
C LEU A 208 4.59 17.95 -9.90
N ARG A 209 4.62 19.05 -9.14
CA ARG A 209 3.73 20.20 -9.36
C ARG A 209 3.90 20.78 -10.78
N ALA A 210 5.12 20.77 -11.32
CA ALA A 210 5.40 21.22 -12.69
C ALA A 210 4.76 20.36 -13.80
N ARG A 211 4.23 19.16 -13.48
CA ARG A 211 3.44 18.35 -14.41
C ARG A 211 2.09 18.99 -14.76
N GLY A 212 1.58 19.89 -13.92
CA GLY A 212 0.39 20.69 -14.21
C GLY A 212 -0.95 19.95 -14.14
N THR A 213 -0.99 18.78 -13.52
CA THR A 213 -2.23 17.99 -13.30
C THR A 213 -2.71 18.12 -11.86
N ALA A 214 -4.01 17.87 -11.62
CA ALA A 214 -4.57 17.85 -10.26
C ALA A 214 -3.90 16.76 -9.39
N ALA A 215 -3.69 15.57 -9.95
CA ALA A 215 -3.03 14.46 -9.25
C ALA A 215 -1.61 14.81 -8.80
N ALA A 216 -0.81 15.43 -9.67
CA ALA A 216 0.56 15.78 -9.33
C ALA A 216 0.65 16.94 -8.32
N ALA A 217 -0.27 17.91 -8.37
CA ALA A 217 -0.37 18.97 -7.38
C ALA A 217 -0.71 18.40 -5.99
N VAL A 218 -1.72 17.53 -5.90
CA VAL A 218 -2.10 16.89 -4.63
C VAL A 218 -0.99 15.98 -4.11
N ALA A 219 -0.34 15.19 -4.97
CA ALA A 219 0.80 14.37 -4.54
C ALA A 219 1.95 15.22 -3.95
N ALA A 220 2.21 16.40 -4.54
CA ALA A 220 3.20 17.34 -4.02
C ALA A 220 2.81 17.92 -2.65
N ASP A 221 1.54 18.31 -2.48
CA ASP A 221 1.03 18.85 -1.21
C ASP A 221 1.08 17.80 -0.09
N LEU A 222 0.68 16.55 -0.39
CA LEU A 222 0.76 15.43 0.55
C LEU A 222 2.21 15.08 0.89
N LEU A 223 3.13 15.14 -0.07
CA LEU A 223 4.57 14.97 0.18
C LEU A 223 5.10 16.08 1.12
N GLU A 224 4.70 17.33 0.92
CA GLU A 224 5.11 18.44 1.79
C GLU A 224 4.64 18.24 3.23
N GLU A 225 3.38 17.80 3.42
CA GLU A 225 2.85 17.43 4.74
C GLU A 225 3.70 16.32 5.39
N ARG A 226 4.02 15.27 4.62
CA ARG A 226 4.85 14.16 5.10
C ARG A 226 6.25 14.61 5.47
N ILE A 227 6.90 15.46 4.66
CA ILE A 227 8.21 16.05 5.00
C ILE A 227 8.10 16.80 6.34
N GLY A 228 7.02 17.54 6.57
CA GLY A 228 6.73 18.18 7.85
C GLY A 228 6.66 17.20 9.03
N TRP A 229 5.94 16.08 8.86
CA TRP A 229 5.81 15.03 9.88
C TRP A 229 7.14 14.33 10.17
N TYR A 230 7.92 14.00 9.13
CA TYR A 230 9.20 13.31 9.24
C TYR A 230 10.36 14.15 9.77
N ARG A 231 10.21 15.47 9.93
CA ARG A 231 11.23 16.31 10.61
C ARG A 231 11.55 15.85 12.04
N ARG A 232 10.67 15.07 12.66
CA ARG A 232 10.86 14.47 14.00
C ARG A 232 11.84 13.30 13.97
N ASP A 233 12.05 12.70 12.80
CA ASP A 233 13.01 11.64 12.56
C ASP A 233 14.38 12.25 12.19
N PRO A 234 15.46 12.01 12.96
CA PRO A 234 16.75 12.60 12.69
C PRO A 234 17.32 12.28 11.29
N ALA A 235 17.09 11.06 10.79
CA ALA A 235 17.60 10.65 9.48
C ALA A 235 16.88 11.36 8.34
N MET A 236 15.54 11.47 8.44
CA MET A 236 14.73 12.17 7.44
C MET A 236 14.89 13.70 7.51
N ALA A 237 15.08 14.25 8.72
CA ALA A 237 15.41 15.65 8.91
C ALA A 237 16.73 16.04 8.23
N ALA A 238 17.75 15.17 8.27
CA ALA A 238 19.04 15.42 7.65
C ALA A 238 18.98 15.52 6.11
N VAL A 239 18.04 14.80 5.48
CA VAL A 239 17.82 14.84 4.02
C VAL A 239 16.67 15.78 3.61
N ALA A 240 16.01 16.42 4.58
CA ALA A 240 14.83 17.26 4.37
C ALA A 240 13.77 16.60 3.47
N GLY A 241 13.53 15.30 3.70
CA GLY A 241 12.69 14.48 2.85
C GLY A 241 11.76 13.55 3.64
N ALA A 242 10.93 12.82 2.91
CA ALA A 242 10.05 11.80 3.45
C ALA A 242 9.91 10.63 2.47
N PRO A 243 9.80 9.39 2.96
CA PRO A 243 9.40 8.27 2.12
C PRO A 243 7.92 8.42 1.71
N LEU A 244 7.63 8.02 0.48
CA LEU A 244 6.29 7.63 0.03
C LEU A 244 6.27 6.10 0.01
N HIS A 245 5.70 5.47 1.04
CA HIS A 245 5.81 4.02 1.21
C HIS A 245 4.96 3.26 0.19
N ASP A 246 3.67 3.57 0.16
CA ASP A 246 2.65 2.88 -0.62
C ASP A 246 2.85 2.99 -2.13
N PRO A 247 3.21 4.17 -2.69
CA PRO A 247 3.43 4.28 -4.13
C PRO A 247 4.62 3.44 -4.60
N LEU A 248 5.60 3.16 -3.73
CA LEU A 248 6.71 2.28 -4.09
C LEU A 248 6.23 0.83 -4.30
N ALA A 249 5.26 0.36 -3.51
CA ALA A 249 4.66 -0.95 -3.69
C ALA A 249 3.94 -1.06 -5.04
N VAL A 250 3.18 -0.04 -5.43
CA VAL A 250 2.54 0.03 -6.75
C VAL A 250 3.59 0.14 -7.87
N ALA A 251 4.66 0.92 -7.68
CA ALA A 251 5.71 1.09 -8.67
C ALA A 251 6.42 -0.23 -9.02
N CYS A 252 6.48 -1.20 -8.10
CA CYS A 252 7.05 -2.52 -8.34
C CYS A 252 6.28 -3.35 -9.40
N LEU A 253 5.06 -2.95 -9.73
CA LEU A 253 4.26 -3.56 -10.80
C LEU A 253 4.62 -3.03 -12.19
N VAL A 254 4.99 -1.74 -12.25
CA VAL A 254 5.37 -1.06 -13.48
C VAL A 254 6.82 -1.34 -13.84
N ASP A 255 7.72 -1.19 -12.86
CA ASP A 255 9.13 -1.45 -13.02
C ASP A 255 9.63 -2.34 -11.87
N PRO A 256 9.73 -3.66 -12.07
CA PRO A 256 10.24 -4.57 -11.03
C PRO A 256 11.68 -4.24 -10.58
N GLN A 257 12.45 -3.49 -11.38
CA GLN A 257 13.82 -3.09 -11.02
C GLN A 257 13.85 -1.83 -10.14
N VAL A 258 12.70 -1.23 -9.82
CA VAL A 258 12.60 -0.12 -8.85
C VAL A 258 13.03 -0.56 -7.45
N VAL A 259 12.99 -1.86 -7.15
CA VAL A 259 13.45 -2.43 -5.88
C VAL A 259 14.57 -3.44 -6.08
N THR A 260 15.50 -3.46 -5.13
CA THR A 260 16.47 -4.55 -4.99
C THR A 260 15.95 -5.55 -3.98
N THR A 261 15.81 -6.83 -4.39
CA THR A 261 15.20 -7.86 -3.53
C THR A 261 16.20 -8.93 -3.09
N ARG A 262 15.90 -9.58 -1.96
CA ARG A 262 16.57 -10.79 -1.46
C ARG A 262 15.51 -11.81 -1.08
N ARG A 263 15.74 -13.09 -1.38
CA ARG A 263 14.83 -14.16 -0.95
C ARG A 263 15.02 -14.48 0.53
N ALA A 264 13.91 -14.67 1.24
CA ALA A 264 13.92 -15.05 2.65
C ALA A 264 12.73 -15.95 3.03
N ALA A 265 12.91 -16.76 4.07
CA ALA A 265 11.80 -17.19 4.89
C ALA A 265 11.46 -16.05 5.87
N VAL A 266 10.17 -15.79 6.05
CA VAL A 266 9.66 -14.68 6.86
C VAL A 266 8.74 -15.25 7.93
N ASP A 267 8.98 -14.86 9.17
CA ASP A 267 8.11 -15.14 10.32
C ASP A 267 7.65 -13.83 10.97
N VAL A 268 6.47 -13.84 11.57
CA VAL A 268 5.87 -12.69 12.26
C VAL A 268 5.68 -13.05 13.73
N GLU A 269 6.29 -12.28 14.62
CA GLU A 269 6.15 -12.47 16.06
C GLU A 269 4.74 -12.09 16.54
N ARG A 270 4.09 -13.00 17.27
CA ARG A 270 2.68 -12.89 17.69
C ARG A 270 2.45 -13.17 19.16
N THR A 271 3.50 -13.44 19.93
CA THR A 271 3.40 -13.96 21.29
C THR A 271 4.23 -13.18 22.30
N ASP A 272 5.38 -12.64 21.91
CA ASP A 272 6.20 -11.80 22.76
C ASP A 272 5.70 -10.34 22.71
N PRO A 273 5.19 -9.77 23.81
CA PRO A 273 4.73 -8.38 23.85
C PRO A 273 5.82 -7.38 23.45
N ALA A 274 7.10 -7.67 23.76
CA ALA A 274 8.21 -6.74 23.49
C ALA A 274 8.58 -6.66 22.00
N THR A 275 8.25 -7.69 21.23
CA THR A 275 8.57 -7.78 19.80
C THR A 275 7.34 -8.11 18.94
N TYR A 276 6.13 -7.90 19.48
CA TYR A 276 4.87 -8.20 18.80
C TYR A 276 4.77 -7.45 17.46
N GLY A 277 4.43 -8.17 16.39
CA GLY A 277 4.41 -7.65 15.01
C GLY A 277 5.77 -7.56 14.32
N ALA A 278 6.87 -7.93 14.98
CA ALA A 278 8.19 -7.91 14.35
C ALA A 278 8.29 -8.96 13.24
N THR A 279 8.89 -8.56 12.12
CA THR A 279 9.21 -9.46 11.00
C THR A 279 10.61 -10.02 11.14
N ARG A 280 10.74 -11.35 11.19
CA ARG A 280 12.01 -12.07 11.26
C ARG A 280 12.36 -12.65 9.90
N PHE A 281 13.51 -12.25 9.38
CA PHE A 281 13.98 -12.65 8.05
C PHE A 281 15.14 -13.65 8.15
N ALA A 282 14.94 -14.85 7.62
CA ALA A 282 16.00 -15.80 7.37
C ALA A 282 16.38 -15.77 5.88
N PHE A 283 17.42 -15.01 5.53
CA PHE A 283 17.92 -14.92 4.17
C PHE A 283 18.68 -16.21 3.80
N ALA A 284 18.01 -17.10 3.08
CA ALA A 284 18.56 -18.33 2.51
C ALA A 284 17.92 -18.57 1.13
N GLY A 285 18.63 -19.30 0.26
CA GLY A 285 18.26 -19.45 -1.16
C GLY A 285 16.93 -20.16 -1.43
N ASP A 286 16.38 -20.86 -0.44
CA ASP A 286 15.09 -21.56 -0.48
C ASP A 286 13.90 -20.72 0.06
N GLY A 287 14.16 -19.48 0.49
CA GLY A 287 13.13 -18.54 0.92
C GLY A 287 12.09 -18.27 -0.16
N ARG A 288 10.79 -18.39 0.17
CA ARG A 288 9.69 -18.22 -0.78
C ARG A 288 9.34 -16.76 -1.05
N VAL A 289 9.60 -15.86 -0.09
CA VAL A 289 9.24 -14.44 -0.18
C VAL A 289 10.40 -13.64 -0.75
N GLN A 290 10.12 -12.76 -1.71
CA GLN A 290 11.04 -11.72 -2.14
C GLN A 290 10.92 -10.53 -1.19
N VAL A 291 12.01 -10.11 -0.58
CA VAL A 291 12.04 -9.00 0.38
C VAL A 291 12.78 -7.84 -0.28
N ALA A 292 12.12 -6.72 -0.53
CA ALA A 292 12.77 -5.51 -1.01
C ALA A 292 13.63 -4.92 0.11
N VAL A 293 14.93 -4.75 -0.12
CA VAL A 293 15.91 -4.27 0.86
C VAL A 293 16.54 -2.93 0.48
N GLY A 294 16.03 -2.32 -0.59
CA GLY A 294 16.49 -1.06 -1.17
C GLY A 294 15.68 -0.74 -2.41
N ALA A 295 15.73 0.51 -2.85
CA ALA A 295 15.04 0.98 -4.05
C ALA A 295 15.91 1.92 -4.89
N ASP A 296 15.57 2.02 -6.18
CA ASP A 296 16.18 2.94 -7.13
C ASP A 296 15.30 4.20 -7.24
N ARG A 297 15.88 5.33 -6.81
CA ARG A 297 15.17 6.60 -6.72
C ARG A 297 14.74 7.14 -8.08
N ASP A 298 15.57 6.99 -9.10
CA ASP A 298 15.31 7.59 -10.42
C ASP A 298 14.23 6.80 -11.15
N ARG A 299 14.24 5.47 -11.04
CA ARG A 299 13.16 4.61 -11.52
C ARG A 299 11.84 4.91 -10.81
N PHE A 300 11.88 5.08 -9.49
CA PHE A 300 10.68 5.40 -8.72
C PHE A 300 10.05 6.73 -9.17
N LEU A 301 10.87 7.78 -9.31
CA LEU A 301 10.41 9.08 -9.83
C LEU A 301 9.88 8.99 -11.26
N ALA A 302 10.46 8.13 -12.11
CA ALA A 302 9.97 7.93 -13.47
C ALA A 302 8.55 7.35 -13.48
N VAL A 303 8.24 6.40 -12.60
CA VAL A 303 6.89 5.84 -12.45
C VAL A 303 5.90 6.91 -11.95
N LEU A 304 6.29 7.69 -10.93
CA LEU A 304 5.45 8.77 -10.41
C LEU A 304 5.14 9.81 -11.49
N ASP A 305 6.15 10.26 -12.24
CA ASP A 305 5.98 11.23 -13.33
C ASP A 305 5.07 10.68 -14.45
N ALA A 306 5.22 9.40 -14.78
CA ALA A 306 4.43 8.76 -15.83
C ALA A 306 2.95 8.68 -15.46
N ALA A 307 2.63 8.32 -14.21
CA ALA A 307 1.25 8.20 -13.75
C ALA A 307 0.63 9.56 -13.43
N LEU A 308 1.27 10.36 -12.58
CA LEU A 308 0.72 11.62 -12.10
C LEU A 308 0.72 12.71 -13.19
N GLY A 309 1.55 12.56 -14.22
CA GLY A 309 1.56 13.43 -15.39
C GLY A 309 0.42 13.18 -16.39
N GLN A 310 -0.44 12.18 -16.19
CA GLN A 310 -1.56 11.91 -17.11
C GLN A 310 -2.69 12.95 -16.93
N PRO A 311 -3.24 13.49 -18.03
CA PRO A 311 -4.39 14.36 -17.96
C PRO A 311 -5.64 13.55 -17.51
N THR A 312 -6.33 14.06 -16.49
CA THR A 312 -7.59 13.48 -16.01
C THR A 312 -8.75 14.06 -16.81
N SER A 313 -9.54 13.21 -17.45
CA SER A 313 -10.79 13.64 -18.08
C SER A 313 -11.89 13.69 -17.02
N ILE A 314 -12.12 14.87 -16.45
CA ILE A 314 -13.31 15.12 -15.63
C ILE A 314 -14.42 15.44 -16.64
N GLY A 315 -15.22 14.42 -16.96
CA GLY A 315 -16.38 14.55 -17.86
C GLY A 315 -17.51 15.36 -17.26
#